data_AF-A0A1Y2TU48-F1
#
_entry.id   AF-A0A1Y2TU48-F1
#
_cell.length_a   1.000
_cell.length_b   1.000
_cell.length_c   1.000
_cell.angle_alpha   90.00
_cell.angle_beta   90.00
_cell.angle_gamma   90.00
#
_symmetry.space_group_name_H-M   'P 1'
#
loop_
_entity.id
_entity.type
_entity.pdbx_description
1 polymer ?
#
loop_
_entity_poly.entity_id
_entity_poly.type
_entity_poly.pdbx_seq_one_letter_code
_entity_poly.pdbx_strand_id
1 'polypeptide(L)'
;MSSQVNWSQITHNSGWDYITNLDANIVWTRKTGSGDEWVRVPLTQNLSEREIHLNWFCRREFYTDDDGVEWTRRVCEDGRRGEWRQVEVMAAETTPVAHRYLWLIRQKQPYPQPFHWSLAIGPENGGRCTIYQVKGDAFAMHYSHTIDVEIFNSNCFQDCYQLAKMDAAGEAWVDYYANIEIPPFAANQETVAENCQDWTIRVLRALQSSEIVSLQRIREVESLLDYQKDGHRNFG
;
A
#
# COMPACT_ATOMS: atom_id res chain seq x y z
N MET A 1 7.13 2.80 -36.48
CA MET A 1 7.43 3.71 -35.36
C MET A 1 7.35 2.87 -34.10
N SER A 2 8.49 2.60 -33.48
CA SER A 2 8.62 1.70 -32.33
C SER A 2 8.17 2.42 -31.05
N SER A 3 7.09 1.95 -30.42
CA SER A 3 6.69 2.41 -29.10
C SER A 3 7.70 1.92 -28.06
N GLN A 4 8.45 2.83 -27.45
CA GLN A 4 9.27 2.54 -26.28
C GLN A 4 8.35 2.12 -25.13
N VAL A 5 8.46 0.87 -24.71
CA VAL A 5 7.83 0.38 -23.48
C VAL A 5 8.63 0.93 -22.30
N ASN A 6 7.97 1.68 -21.42
CA ASN A 6 8.56 2.17 -20.18
C ASN A 6 8.80 0.98 -19.24
N TRP A 7 10.06 0.76 -18.85
CA TRP A 7 10.49 -0.40 -18.06
C TRP A 7 10.34 -0.10 -16.56
N SER A 8 9.37 -0.72 -15.90
CA SER A 8 9.22 -0.67 -14.44
C SER A 8 9.72 -1.98 -13.81
N GLN A 9 10.95 -1.92 -13.29
CA GLN A 9 11.61 -2.90 -12.40
C GLN A 9 11.80 -4.34 -12.92
N ILE A 10 13.07 -4.77 -12.96
CA ILE A 10 13.45 -6.17 -13.07
C ILE A 10 13.61 -6.72 -11.66
N THR A 11 12.82 -7.72 -11.29
CA THR A 11 13.01 -8.48 -10.05
C THR A 11 13.57 -9.85 -10.39
N HIS A 12 14.51 -10.31 -9.55
CA HIS A 12 15.16 -11.60 -9.68
C HIS A 12 14.72 -12.49 -8.52
N ASN A 13 14.06 -13.61 -8.81
CA ASN A 13 13.74 -14.58 -7.78
C ASN A 13 13.77 -16.00 -8.35
N SER A 14 14.34 -16.94 -7.59
CA SER A 14 14.33 -18.38 -7.91
C SER A 14 14.76 -18.77 -9.34
N GLY A 15 15.72 -18.04 -9.93
CA GLY A 15 16.26 -18.33 -11.26
C GLY A 15 15.41 -17.83 -12.43
N TRP A 16 14.52 -16.87 -12.20
CA TRP A 16 13.74 -16.18 -13.22
C TRP A 16 13.85 -14.65 -13.10
N ASP A 17 13.81 -13.98 -14.25
CA ASP A 17 13.71 -12.54 -14.39
C ASP A 17 12.26 -12.16 -14.73
N TYR A 18 11.76 -11.12 -14.07
CA TYR A 18 10.40 -10.61 -14.27
C TYR A 18 10.42 -9.16 -14.66
N ILE A 19 9.50 -8.76 -15.55
CA ILE A 19 9.21 -7.36 -15.85
C ILE A 19 7.70 -7.19 -15.76
N THR A 20 7.24 -6.35 -14.84
CA THR A 20 5.83 -6.06 -14.66
C THR A 20 5.52 -4.70 -15.28
N ASN A 21 4.51 -4.65 -16.14
CA ASN A 21 3.90 -3.39 -16.56
C ASN A 21 2.51 -3.33 -15.91
N LEU A 22 2.44 -2.59 -14.81
CA LEU A 22 1.25 -2.48 -13.97
C LEU A 22 0.14 -1.69 -14.68
N ASP A 23 0.49 -0.70 -15.50
CA ASP A 23 -0.47 0.09 -16.29
C ASP A 23 -1.19 -0.75 -17.35
N ALA A 24 -0.56 -1.83 -17.81
CA ALA A 24 -1.08 -2.67 -18.90
C ALA A 24 -1.58 -4.05 -18.44
N ASN A 25 -1.52 -4.40 -17.14
CA ASN A 25 -1.81 -5.75 -16.64
C ASN A 25 -1.02 -6.86 -17.37
N ILE A 26 0.25 -6.60 -17.69
CA ILE A 26 1.11 -7.54 -18.41
C ILE A 26 2.36 -7.82 -17.59
N VAL A 27 2.71 -9.10 -17.48
CA VAL A 27 4.02 -9.54 -16.97
C VAL A 27 4.78 -10.21 -18.09
N TRP A 28 6.05 -9.84 -18.24
CA TRP A 28 7.01 -10.54 -19.08
C TRP A 28 7.94 -11.35 -18.19
N THR A 29 8.22 -12.58 -18.62
CA THR A 29 9.09 -13.49 -17.85
C THR A 29 10.14 -14.12 -18.76
N ARG A 30 11.30 -14.43 -18.18
CA ARG A 30 12.30 -15.31 -18.79
C ARG A 30 13.12 -15.99 -17.71
N LYS A 31 13.77 -17.10 -18.05
CA LYS A 31 14.66 -17.78 -17.11
C LYS A 31 15.98 -17.00 -16.97
N THR A 32 16.43 -16.77 -15.74
CA THR A 32 17.64 -15.98 -15.48
C THR A 32 18.84 -16.68 -16.11
N GLY A 33 19.54 -15.97 -17.00
CA GLY A 33 20.77 -16.44 -17.62
C GLY A 33 20.60 -17.50 -18.72
N SER A 34 19.38 -17.84 -19.15
CA SER A 34 19.17 -18.83 -20.22
C SER A 34 19.37 -18.29 -21.64
N GLY A 35 19.33 -16.96 -21.81
CA GLY A 35 19.30 -16.32 -23.13
C GLY A 35 17.97 -16.45 -23.86
N ASP A 36 16.93 -16.99 -23.20
CA ASP A 36 15.59 -17.13 -23.78
C ASP A 36 14.93 -15.76 -24.03
N GLU A 37 14.04 -15.74 -25.03
CA GLU A 37 13.21 -14.58 -25.32
C GLU A 37 12.16 -14.34 -24.22
N TRP A 38 11.82 -13.07 -24.01
CA TRP A 38 10.79 -12.67 -23.04
C TRP A 38 9.41 -13.15 -23.49
N VAL A 39 8.71 -13.88 -22.63
CA VAL A 39 7.36 -14.39 -22.91
C VAL A 39 6.32 -13.50 -22.24
N ARG A 40 5.32 -13.05 -23.02
CA ARG A 40 4.20 -12.24 -22.53
C ARG A 40 3.18 -13.11 -21.80
N VAL A 41 2.81 -12.71 -20.59
CA VAL A 41 1.75 -13.36 -19.82
C VAL A 41 0.68 -12.32 -19.43
N PRO A 42 -0.59 -12.50 -19.82
CA PRO A 42 -1.69 -11.67 -19.35
C PRO A 42 -1.93 -11.91 -17.85
N LEU A 43 -2.02 -10.85 -17.05
CA LEU A 43 -2.54 -10.97 -15.69
C LEU A 43 -4.06 -11.08 -15.76
N THR A 44 -4.61 -12.27 -15.48
CA THR A 44 -6.02 -12.39 -15.11
C THR A 44 -6.17 -11.83 -13.69
N GLN A 45 -7.13 -10.93 -13.51
CA GLN A 45 -7.28 -10.07 -12.32
C GLN A 45 -7.22 -10.83 -10.99
N ASN A 46 -6.61 -10.18 -9.99
CA ASN A 46 -6.61 -10.52 -8.56
C ASN A 46 -5.87 -11.80 -8.14
N LEU A 47 -4.62 -11.98 -8.58
CA LEU A 47 -3.72 -12.96 -7.95
C LEU A 47 -2.66 -12.24 -7.12
N SER A 48 -2.53 -12.60 -5.85
CA SER A 48 -1.42 -12.20 -4.99
C SER A 48 -0.10 -12.81 -5.48
N GLU A 49 1.05 -12.24 -5.10
CA GLU A 49 2.39 -12.80 -5.43
C GLU A 49 2.53 -14.28 -5.01
N ARG A 50 1.84 -14.68 -3.92
CA ARG A 50 1.81 -16.06 -3.43
C ARG A 50 0.97 -16.99 -4.32
N GLU A 51 -0.10 -16.49 -4.92
CA GLU A 51 -0.95 -17.24 -5.86
C GLU A 51 -0.30 -17.34 -7.24
N ILE A 52 0.43 -16.32 -7.67
CA ILE A 52 1.33 -16.38 -8.84
C ILE A 52 2.38 -17.47 -8.62
N HIS A 53 2.96 -17.56 -7.41
CA HIS A 53 3.93 -18.59 -7.04
C HIS A 53 3.32 -20.01 -7.06
N LEU A 54 2.11 -20.20 -6.53
CA LEU A 54 1.44 -21.51 -6.46
C LEU A 54 0.86 -21.97 -7.81
N ASN A 55 0.43 -21.04 -8.68
CA ASN A 55 -0.03 -21.37 -10.04
C ASN A 55 1.12 -21.80 -10.96
N TRP A 56 2.38 -21.45 -10.68
CA TRP A 56 3.51 -21.78 -11.55
C TRP A 56 4.23 -23.08 -11.25
N PHE A 57 3.96 -23.74 -10.11
CA PHE A 57 4.45 -25.10 -9.89
C PHE A 57 3.63 -26.17 -10.65
N CYS A 58 2.54 -25.78 -11.33
CA CYS A 58 1.75 -26.66 -12.20
C CYS A 58 1.17 -25.83 -13.34
N ARG A 59 1.67 -25.98 -14.58
CA ARG A 59 0.99 -25.42 -15.76
C ARG A 59 -0.47 -25.90 -15.71
N ARG A 60 -1.43 -24.98 -15.72
CA ARG A 60 -2.87 -25.31 -15.81
C ARG A 60 -3.44 -24.70 -17.09
N GLU A 61 -4.33 -25.45 -17.72
CA GLU A 61 -5.15 -24.94 -18.82
C GLU A 61 -6.56 -24.67 -18.28
N PHE A 62 -7.22 -23.67 -18.86
CA PHE A 62 -8.57 -23.24 -18.52
C PHE A 62 -9.45 -23.26 -19.77
N TYR A 63 -10.73 -23.57 -19.61
CA TYR A 63 -11.73 -23.63 -20.68
C TYR A 63 -13.08 -23.20 -20.11
N THR A 64 -13.83 -22.40 -20.87
CA THR A 64 -15.21 -22.03 -20.54
C THR A 64 -16.11 -22.60 -21.63
N ASP A 65 -17.15 -23.35 -21.24
CA ASP A 65 -18.12 -23.88 -22.19
C ASP A 65 -19.21 -22.87 -22.55
N ASP A 66 -20.10 -23.26 -23.47
CA ASP A 66 -21.20 -22.44 -23.97
C ASP A 66 -22.23 -22.08 -22.88
N ASP A 67 -22.26 -22.84 -21.78
CA ASP A 67 -23.09 -22.60 -20.61
C ASP A 67 -22.40 -21.66 -19.59
N GLY A 68 -21.18 -21.20 -19.90
CA GLY A 68 -20.40 -20.31 -19.06
C GLY A 68 -19.70 -21.00 -17.89
N VAL A 69 -19.63 -22.33 -17.88
CA VAL A 69 -18.97 -23.10 -16.81
C VAL A 69 -17.47 -23.14 -17.06
N GLU A 70 -16.69 -22.78 -16.04
CA GLU A 70 -15.23 -22.82 -16.10
C GLU A 70 -14.68 -24.20 -15.73
N TRP A 71 -13.68 -24.63 -16.48
CA TRP A 71 -12.99 -25.91 -16.35
C TRP A 71 -11.49 -25.66 -16.23
N THR A 72 -10.82 -26.47 -15.41
CA THR A 72 -9.35 -26.44 -15.27
C THR A 72 -8.77 -27.83 -15.39
N ARG A 73 -7.59 -27.95 -16.00
CA ARG A 73 -6.81 -29.21 -16.01
C ARG A 73 -5.34 -28.93 -15.78
N ARG A 74 -4.65 -29.92 -15.19
CA ARG A 74 -3.20 -29.87 -14.99
C ARG A 74 -2.50 -30.20 -16.30
N VAL A 75 -1.43 -29.48 -16.62
CA VAL A 75 -0.47 -29.78 -17.67
C VAL A 75 0.86 -30.09 -17.02
N CYS A 76 1.31 -31.33 -17.19
CA CYS A 76 2.61 -31.79 -16.74
C CYS A 76 3.72 -31.18 -17.60
N GLU A 77 4.94 -31.17 -17.06
CA GLU A 77 6.12 -30.62 -17.76
C GLU A 77 6.43 -31.36 -19.07
N ASP A 78 6.07 -32.64 -19.15
CA ASP A 78 6.17 -33.48 -20.35
C ASP A 78 5.03 -33.30 -21.37
N GLY A 79 4.16 -32.30 -21.16
CA GLY A 79 3.03 -31.99 -22.04
C GLY A 79 1.81 -32.89 -21.86
N ARG A 80 1.84 -33.86 -20.93
CA ARG A 80 0.64 -34.64 -20.59
C ARG A 80 -0.39 -33.75 -19.90
N ARG A 81 -1.63 -33.89 -20.32
CA ARG A 81 -2.76 -33.14 -19.77
C ARG A 81 -3.59 -34.06 -18.90
N GLY A 82 -3.89 -33.60 -17.69
CA GLY A 82 -4.83 -34.26 -16.80
C GLY A 82 -6.26 -34.08 -17.28
N GLU A 83 -7.19 -34.73 -16.59
CA GLU A 83 -8.62 -34.58 -16.83
C GLU A 83 -9.08 -33.16 -16.53
N TRP A 84 -10.03 -32.69 -17.34
CA TRP A 84 -10.77 -31.47 -17.03
C TRP A 84 -11.58 -31.70 -15.76
N ARG A 85 -11.41 -30.79 -14.81
CA ARG A 85 -12.23 -30.70 -13.61
C ARG A 85 -12.97 -29.38 -13.69
N GLN A 86 -14.27 -29.42 -13.43
CA GLN A 86 -15.02 -28.19 -13.26
C GLN A 86 -14.32 -27.38 -12.17
N VAL A 87 -14.07 -26.12 -12.44
CA VAL A 87 -13.70 -25.19 -11.38
C VAL A 87 -14.93 -25.16 -10.50
N GLU A 88 -14.85 -25.83 -9.34
CA GLU A 88 -15.79 -25.55 -8.27
C GLU A 88 -15.63 -24.06 -8.05
N VAL A 89 -16.60 -23.30 -8.56
CA VAL A 89 -16.94 -22.01 -8.02
C VAL A 89 -17.29 -22.37 -6.60
N MET A 90 -16.29 -22.39 -5.72
CA MET A 90 -16.51 -22.17 -4.31
C MET A 90 -17.37 -20.94 -4.37
N ALA A 91 -18.68 -21.12 -4.16
CA ALA A 91 -19.62 -20.04 -4.07
C ALA A 91 -18.91 -19.13 -3.09
N ALA A 92 -18.35 -18.04 -3.62
CA ALA A 92 -17.46 -17.23 -2.84
C ALA A 92 -18.33 -16.90 -1.66
N GLU A 93 -17.99 -17.43 -0.48
CA GLU A 93 -18.42 -16.78 0.73
C GLU A 93 -17.93 -15.37 0.46
N THR A 94 -18.87 -14.49 0.14
CA THR A 94 -18.61 -13.08 -0.04
C THR A 94 -18.24 -12.60 1.34
N THR A 95 -17.05 -13.01 1.80
CA THR A 95 -16.31 -12.27 2.79
C THR A 95 -16.17 -10.94 2.11
N PRO A 96 -16.85 -9.89 2.61
CA PRO A 96 -16.75 -8.58 2.00
C PRO A 96 -15.26 -8.30 1.92
N VAL A 97 -14.74 -7.94 0.73
CA VAL A 97 -13.37 -7.44 0.62
C VAL A 97 -13.30 -6.30 1.62
N ALA A 98 -12.63 -6.53 2.75
CA ALA A 98 -12.69 -5.63 3.88
C ALA A 98 -12.19 -4.28 3.38
N HIS A 99 -13.09 -3.29 3.32
CA HIS A 99 -12.74 -1.99 2.82
C HIS A 99 -11.61 -1.42 3.68
N ARG A 100 -10.51 -1.07 3.01
CA ARG A 100 -9.37 -0.43 3.64
C ARG A 100 -9.55 1.08 3.52
N TYR A 101 -9.08 1.78 4.52
CA TYR A 101 -9.20 3.23 4.62
C TYR A 101 -7.87 3.81 5.06
N LEU A 102 -7.62 5.04 4.61
CA LEU A 102 -6.58 5.88 5.14
C LEU A 102 -7.12 6.59 6.38
N TRP A 103 -6.39 6.48 7.48
CA TRP A 103 -6.73 7.07 8.76
C TRP A 103 -5.64 8.06 9.18
N LEU A 104 -6.05 9.18 9.77
CA LEU A 104 -5.20 9.91 10.71
C LEU A 104 -5.37 9.28 12.08
N ILE A 105 -4.26 8.86 12.69
CA ILE A 105 -4.23 8.38 14.08
C ILE A 105 -3.53 9.41 14.95
N ARG A 106 -4.19 9.80 16.05
CA ARG A 106 -3.61 10.68 17.07
C ARG A 106 -3.28 9.88 18.32
N GLN A 107 -2.08 10.07 18.85
CA GLN A 107 -1.58 9.34 20.00
C GLN A 107 -1.08 10.30 21.08
N LYS A 108 -1.44 10.01 22.34
CA LYS A 108 -0.99 10.76 23.52
C LYS A 108 0.52 10.68 23.64
N GLN A 109 1.14 11.83 23.88
CA GLN A 109 2.53 11.94 24.33
C GLN A 109 2.57 12.52 25.75
N PRO A 110 3.69 12.36 26.48
CA PRO A 110 3.84 12.98 27.80
C PRO A 110 3.66 14.50 27.73
N TYR A 111 2.86 15.07 28.62
CA TYR A 111 2.70 16.52 28.71
C TYR A 111 4.06 17.21 28.94
N PRO A 112 4.38 18.33 28.25
CA PRO A 112 3.52 19.18 27.42
C PRO A 112 3.54 18.89 25.91
N GLN A 113 4.02 17.72 25.50
CA GLN A 113 4.19 17.38 24.08
C GLN A 113 2.84 17.37 23.33
N PRO A 114 2.83 17.81 22.05
CA PRO A 114 1.64 17.71 21.22
C PRO A 114 1.27 16.23 20.98
N PHE A 115 0.08 15.99 20.42
CA PHE A 115 -0.27 14.64 19.98
C PHE A 115 0.65 14.20 18.86
N HIS A 116 1.12 12.96 18.96
CA HIS A 116 1.83 12.32 17.87
C HIS A 116 0.82 11.93 16.78
N TRP A 117 1.14 12.27 15.54
CA TRP A 117 0.30 11.94 14.38
C TRP A 117 0.96 10.86 13.54
N SER A 118 0.14 9.91 13.08
CA SER A 118 0.55 8.92 12.09
C SER A 118 -0.56 8.69 11.08
N LEU A 119 -0.18 8.33 9.86
CA LEU A 119 -1.10 7.84 8.85
C LEU A 119 -1.16 6.33 8.95
N ALA A 120 -2.37 5.76 8.90
CA ALA A 120 -2.57 4.32 8.95
C ALA A 120 -3.45 3.87 7.78
N ILE A 121 -3.10 2.75 7.17
CA ILE A 121 -3.96 2.05 6.22
C ILE A 121 -4.44 0.76 6.86
N GLY A 122 -5.76 0.64 7.02
CA GLY A 122 -6.37 -0.50 7.69
C GLY A 122 -7.88 -0.60 7.50
N PRO A 123 -8.49 -1.67 8.00
CA PRO A 123 -9.92 -1.95 7.86
C PRO A 123 -10.80 -0.96 8.63
N GLU A 124 -12.05 -0.80 8.17
CA GLU A 124 -13.07 0.07 8.80
C GLU A 124 -13.32 -0.22 10.28
N ASN A 125 -13.43 -1.51 10.60
CA ASN A 125 -13.89 -1.97 11.92
C ASN A 125 -12.73 -2.15 12.91
N GLY A 126 -11.60 -1.48 12.67
CA GLY A 126 -10.36 -1.70 13.42
C GLY A 126 -9.68 -3.02 13.05
N GLY A 127 -8.43 -3.15 13.48
CA GLY A 127 -7.58 -4.29 13.16
C GLY A 127 -6.12 -3.87 12.98
N ARG A 128 -5.37 -4.70 12.25
CA ARG A 128 -3.96 -4.45 11.95
C ARG A 128 -3.80 -3.51 10.77
N CYS A 129 -2.91 -2.54 10.96
CA CYS A 129 -2.66 -1.46 10.02
C CYS A 129 -1.21 -1.43 9.54
N THR A 130 -1.03 -0.88 8.35
CA THR A 130 0.26 -0.33 7.92
C THR A 130 0.35 1.11 8.39
N ILE A 131 1.43 1.47 9.09
CA ILE A 131 1.61 2.79 9.73
C ILE A 131 2.77 3.53 9.08
N TYR A 132 2.51 4.77 8.70
CA TYR A 132 3.48 5.74 8.19
C TYR A 132 3.57 6.93 9.15
N GLN A 133 4.77 7.23 9.62
CA GLN A 133 4.97 8.29 10.61
C GLN A 133 6.41 8.78 10.62
N VAL A 134 6.64 9.90 11.30
CA VAL A 134 7.97 10.34 11.69
C VAL A 134 8.09 10.31 13.21
N LYS A 135 9.23 9.88 13.75
CA LYS A 135 9.49 9.76 15.18
C LYS A 135 10.78 10.46 15.56
N GLY A 136 10.99 10.70 16.84
CA GLY A 136 12.17 11.39 17.38
C GLY A 136 11.79 12.74 17.97
N ASP A 137 12.80 13.50 18.36
CA ASP A 137 12.62 14.83 18.91
C ASP A 137 12.29 15.83 17.78
N ALA A 138 11.65 16.95 18.13
CA ALA A 138 11.17 17.91 17.14
C ALA A 138 12.29 18.50 16.25
N PHE A 139 13.52 18.58 16.75
CA PHE A 139 14.67 19.03 15.97
C PHE A 139 15.31 17.93 15.10
N ALA A 140 14.99 16.65 15.32
CA ALA A 140 15.63 15.54 14.61
C ALA A 140 14.67 14.35 14.47
N MET A 141 13.63 14.52 13.67
CA MET A 141 12.69 13.44 13.36
C MET A 141 13.23 12.53 12.24
N HIS A 142 12.83 11.26 12.26
CA HIS A 142 13.13 10.28 11.23
C HIS A 142 11.87 9.53 10.81
N TYR A 143 11.79 9.18 9.54
CA TYR A 143 10.70 8.39 9.00
C TYR A 143 10.72 6.96 9.56
N SER A 144 9.53 6.44 9.86
CA SER A 144 9.28 5.11 10.38
C SER A 144 8.06 4.53 9.69
N HIS A 145 8.25 3.40 9.01
CA HIS A 145 7.20 2.61 8.38
C HIS A 145 7.10 1.26 9.08
N THR A 146 5.90 0.86 9.49
CA THR A 146 5.68 -0.43 10.17
C THR A 146 4.39 -1.08 9.71
N ILE A 147 4.47 -2.34 9.30
CA ILE A 147 3.33 -3.15 8.88
C ILE A 147 2.80 -3.96 10.07
N ASP A 148 1.54 -4.41 9.95
CA ASP A 148 0.91 -5.35 10.88
C ASP A 148 0.76 -4.85 12.34
N VAL A 149 0.36 -3.58 12.51
CA VAL A 149 0.27 -2.92 13.83
C VAL A 149 -1.18 -2.81 14.33
N GLU A 150 -1.46 -3.26 15.55
CA GLU A 150 -2.75 -3.04 16.24
C GLU A 150 -2.85 -1.66 16.88
N ILE A 151 -2.83 -0.61 16.06
CA ILE A 151 -2.71 0.77 16.54
C ILE A 151 -3.93 1.26 17.31
N PHE A 152 -5.13 0.78 16.95
CA PHE A 152 -6.39 1.19 17.58
C PHE A 152 -6.55 0.69 19.02
N ASN A 153 -5.81 -0.35 19.40
CA ASN A 153 -5.81 -0.92 20.76
C ASN A 153 -4.60 -0.48 21.59
N SER A 154 -3.79 0.47 21.09
CA SER A 154 -2.60 0.94 21.78
C SER A 154 -2.94 1.77 23.02
N ASN A 155 -2.16 1.63 24.10
CA ASN A 155 -2.32 2.42 25.33
C ASN A 155 -2.22 3.93 25.11
N CYS A 156 -1.48 4.36 24.08
CA CYS A 156 -1.35 5.78 23.74
C CYS A 156 -2.36 6.23 22.68
N PHE A 157 -3.25 5.37 22.18
CA PHE A 157 -4.30 5.77 21.25
C PHE A 157 -5.21 6.83 21.90
N GLN A 158 -5.47 7.91 21.17
CA GLN A 158 -6.39 8.98 21.58
C GLN A 158 -7.67 8.93 20.76
N ASP A 159 -7.55 9.16 19.44
CA ASP A 159 -8.65 9.14 18.49
C ASP A 159 -8.12 8.94 17.05
N CYS A 160 -9.05 8.78 16.09
CA CYS A 160 -8.73 8.66 14.68
C CYS A 160 -9.78 9.30 13.78
N TYR A 161 -9.37 9.64 12.56
CA TYR A 161 -10.22 10.24 11.55
C TYR A 161 -10.06 9.50 10.23
N GLN A 162 -11.17 9.06 9.64
CA GLN A 162 -11.17 8.46 8.31
C GLN A 162 -10.96 9.54 7.25
N LEU A 163 -9.90 9.42 6.47
CA LEU A 163 -9.53 10.40 5.45
C LEU A 163 -10.06 10.04 4.08
N ALA A 164 -9.90 8.77 3.67
CA ALA A 164 -10.30 8.28 2.36
C ALA A 164 -10.46 6.76 2.35
N LYS A 165 -11.30 6.25 1.43
CA LYS A 165 -11.39 4.81 1.13
C LYS A 165 -10.24 4.45 0.18
N MET A 166 -9.53 3.35 0.46
CA MET A 166 -8.35 2.94 -0.28
C MET A 166 -8.66 1.80 -1.23
N ASP A 167 -8.15 1.94 -2.46
CA ASP A 167 -7.85 0.83 -3.36
C ASP A 167 -6.33 0.62 -3.43
N ALA A 168 -5.88 -0.39 -4.17
CA ALA A 168 -4.45 -0.72 -4.26
C ALA A 168 -3.59 0.43 -4.81
N ALA A 169 -4.13 1.24 -5.73
CA ALA A 169 -3.43 2.40 -6.28
C ALA A 169 -3.29 3.51 -5.23
N GLY A 170 -4.35 3.78 -4.47
CA GLY A 170 -4.33 4.71 -3.35
C GLY A 170 -3.31 4.32 -2.28
N GLU A 171 -3.23 3.02 -1.93
CA GLU A 171 -2.23 2.54 -0.97
C GLU A 171 -0.80 2.75 -1.48
N ALA A 172 -0.54 2.49 -2.77
CA ALA A 172 0.76 2.71 -3.39
C ALA A 172 1.17 4.20 -3.39
N TRP A 173 0.22 5.10 -3.62
CA TRP A 173 0.48 6.54 -3.53
C TRP A 173 0.77 7.02 -2.11
N VAL A 174 0.07 6.48 -1.11
CA VAL A 174 0.37 6.78 0.30
C VAL A 174 1.79 6.32 0.65
N ASP A 175 2.16 5.10 0.27
CA ASP A 175 3.53 4.60 0.46
C ASP A 175 4.56 5.50 -0.24
N TYR A 176 4.35 5.82 -1.51
CA TYR A 176 5.24 6.69 -2.29
C TYR A 176 5.45 8.05 -1.62
N TYR A 177 4.36 8.79 -1.36
CA TYR A 177 4.47 10.15 -0.80
C TYR A 177 5.02 10.15 0.62
N ALA A 178 4.65 9.17 1.45
CA ALA A 178 5.21 9.06 2.80
C ALA A 178 6.72 8.78 2.79
N ASN A 179 7.22 7.97 1.84
CA ASN A 179 8.64 7.64 1.75
C ASN A 179 9.51 8.81 1.25
N ILE A 180 8.99 9.64 0.34
CA ILE A 180 9.77 10.75 -0.24
C ILE A 180 9.68 12.04 0.59
N GLU A 181 8.67 12.17 1.45
CA GLU A 181 8.46 13.37 2.26
C GLU A 181 9.53 13.47 3.36
N ILE A 182 10.28 14.58 3.34
CA ILE A 182 11.44 14.77 4.21
C ILE A 182 10.96 14.92 5.66
N PRO A 183 11.47 14.12 6.62
CA PRO A 183 11.16 14.30 8.03
C PRO A 183 11.59 15.69 8.55
N PRO A 184 10.82 16.31 9.46
CA PRO A 184 11.20 17.57 10.09
C PRO A 184 12.56 17.51 10.76
N PHE A 185 13.36 18.55 10.53
CA PHE A 185 14.71 18.68 11.07
C PHE A 185 15.02 20.15 11.36
N ALA A 186 15.72 20.40 12.45
CA ALA A 186 16.22 21.72 12.85
C ALA A 186 17.63 21.59 13.43
N ALA A 187 18.45 22.63 13.30
CA ALA A 187 19.81 22.61 13.83
C ALA A 187 19.85 22.53 15.36
N ASN A 188 18.81 23.05 16.02
CA ASN A 188 18.60 23.04 17.46
C ASN A 188 17.12 23.31 17.78
N GLN A 189 16.76 23.14 19.07
CA GLN A 189 15.39 23.30 19.57
C GLN A 189 14.80 24.70 19.31
N GLU A 190 15.61 25.76 19.36
CA GLU A 190 15.15 27.14 19.19
C GLU A 190 14.74 27.44 17.74
N THR A 191 15.24 26.64 16.79
CA THR A 191 14.97 26.78 15.35
C THR A 191 13.91 25.82 14.82
N VAL A 192 13.25 25.05 15.70
CA VAL A 192 12.18 24.13 15.32
C VAL A 192 10.98 24.93 14.77
N ALA A 193 10.58 24.60 13.55
CA ALA A 193 9.45 25.23 12.87
C ALA A 193 8.35 24.23 12.48
N GLU A 194 8.62 22.92 12.59
CA GLU A 194 7.75 21.85 12.13
C GLU A 194 7.92 20.59 12.99
N ASN A 195 6.88 19.76 13.05
CA ASN A 195 6.89 18.46 13.73
C ASN A 195 6.13 17.37 12.94
N CYS A 196 5.83 16.25 13.59
CA CYS A 196 5.15 15.10 12.98
C CYS A 196 3.76 15.43 12.40
N GLN A 197 3.08 16.44 12.94
CA GLN A 197 1.80 16.92 12.43
C GLN A 197 2.00 17.64 11.10
N ASP A 198 3.01 18.50 11.00
CA ASP A 198 3.31 19.24 9.77
C ASP A 198 3.76 18.29 8.64
N TRP A 199 4.60 17.29 8.96
CA TRP A 199 4.94 16.21 8.02
C TRP A 199 3.67 15.50 7.50
N THR A 200 2.75 15.16 8.41
CA THR A 200 1.48 14.51 8.03
C THR A 200 0.66 15.38 7.08
N ILE A 201 0.56 16.70 7.35
CA ILE A 201 -0.13 17.64 6.46
C ILE A 201 0.53 17.70 5.08
N ARG A 202 1.87 17.71 4.99
CA ARG A 202 2.57 17.69 3.70
C ARG A 202 2.26 16.44 2.89
N VAL A 203 2.29 15.26 3.51
CA VAL A 203 1.89 14.00 2.86
C VAL A 203 0.44 14.06 2.37
N LEU A 204 -0.48 14.57 3.19
CA LEU A 204 -1.89 14.71 2.79
C LEU A 204 -2.09 15.67 1.62
N ARG A 205 -1.36 16.78 1.59
CA ARG A 205 -1.38 17.72 0.45
C ARG A 205 -0.80 17.10 -0.82
N ALA A 206 0.23 16.26 -0.70
CA ALA A 206 0.75 15.50 -1.83
C ALA A 206 -0.30 14.50 -2.36
N LEU A 207 -1.00 13.80 -1.46
CA LEU A 207 -2.11 12.90 -1.80
C LEU A 207 -3.31 13.61 -2.42
N GLN A 208 -3.55 14.88 -2.07
CA GLN A 208 -4.55 15.72 -2.72
C GLN A 208 -4.28 15.87 -4.23
N SER A 209 -3.01 16.01 -4.62
CA SER A 209 -2.63 16.17 -6.03
C SER A 209 -2.93 14.92 -6.88
N SER A 210 -3.06 13.76 -6.22
CA SER A 210 -3.48 12.49 -6.82
C SER A 210 -4.97 12.19 -6.59
N GLU A 211 -5.75 13.17 -6.13
CA GLU A 211 -7.20 13.07 -5.85
C GLU A 211 -7.60 12.01 -4.80
N ILE A 212 -6.66 11.54 -3.99
CA ILE A 212 -6.91 10.50 -2.98
C ILE A 212 -7.58 11.09 -1.74
N VAL A 213 -7.12 12.27 -1.30
CA VAL A 213 -7.67 12.96 -0.13
C VAL A 213 -8.25 14.30 -0.58
N SER A 214 -9.49 14.59 -0.19
CA SER A 214 -10.14 15.84 -0.55
C SER A 214 -9.55 17.03 0.23
N LEU A 215 -9.51 18.21 -0.41
CA LEU A 215 -9.05 19.44 0.24
C LEU A 215 -9.87 19.78 1.49
N GLN A 216 -11.17 19.47 1.49
CA GLN A 216 -12.03 19.67 2.65
C GLN A 216 -11.56 18.84 3.84
N ARG A 217 -11.20 17.57 3.61
CA ARG A 217 -10.69 16.70 4.68
C ARG A 217 -9.35 17.20 5.23
N ILE A 218 -8.48 17.72 4.36
CA ILE A 218 -7.20 18.31 4.78
C ILE A 218 -7.43 19.50 5.70
N ARG A 219 -8.36 20.41 5.37
CA ARG A 219 -8.71 21.56 6.23
C ARG A 219 -9.25 21.14 7.59
N GLU A 220 -10.05 20.08 7.62
CA GLU A 220 -10.53 19.50 8.88
C GLU A 220 -9.37 18.96 9.73
N VAL A 221 -8.41 18.26 9.11
CA VAL A 221 -7.21 17.78 9.80
C VAL A 221 -6.33 18.94 10.27
N GLU A 222 -6.13 19.99 9.45
CA GLU A 222 -5.39 21.20 9.84
C GLU A 222 -6.01 21.90 11.05
N SER A 223 -7.34 21.82 11.24
CA SER A 223 -8.01 22.37 12.42
C SER A 223 -7.69 21.62 13.73
N LEU A 224 -7.10 20.43 13.63
CA LEU A 224 -6.69 19.60 14.78
C LEU A 224 -5.24 19.87 15.22
N LEU A 225 -4.50 20.70 14.48
CA LEU A 225 -3.13 21.06 14.80
C LEU A 225 -3.04 21.56 16.24
N ASP A 226 -2.03 21.11 16.99
CA ASP A 226 -1.88 21.53 18.38
C ASP A 226 -1.25 22.92 18.48
N TYR A 227 -1.82 23.74 19.37
CA TYR A 227 -1.36 25.09 19.69
C TYR A 227 -1.14 25.23 21.19
N GLN A 228 -0.19 26.07 21.56
CA GLN A 228 0.00 26.55 22.91
C GLN A 228 -1.16 27.47 23.33
N LYS A 229 -1.29 27.73 24.64
CA LYS A 229 -2.39 28.56 25.20
C LYS A 229 -2.39 30.00 24.70
N ASP A 230 -1.26 30.49 24.22
CA ASP A 230 -1.07 31.82 23.63
C ASP A 230 -1.34 31.87 22.12
N GLY A 231 -1.71 30.74 21.51
CA GLY A 231 -2.06 30.63 20.09
C GLY A 231 -0.89 30.31 19.17
N HIS A 232 0.34 30.12 19.68
CA HIS A 232 1.47 29.68 18.87
C HIS A 232 1.45 28.16 18.63
N ARG A 233 2.03 27.68 17.51
CA ARG A 233 2.12 26.23 17.22
C ARG A 233 2.92 25.51 18.32
N ASN A 234 2.40 24.39 18.82
CA ASN A 234 3.12 23.58 19.80
C ASN A 234 4.02 22.56 19.07
N PHE A 235 5.32 22.78 19.10
CA PHE A 235 6.28 21.86 18.49
C PHE A 235 6.84 20.81 19.45
N GLY A 236 6.55 20.95 20.75
CA GLY A 236 7.10 20.08 21.80
C GLY A 236 8.32 20.65 22.50
#